data_AF-Q8ZT13-F1
#
_entry.id   AF-Q8ZT13-F1
#
_cell.length_a   1.000
_cell.length_b   1.000
_cell.length_c   1.000
_cell.angle_alpha   90.00
_cell.angle_beta   90.00
_cell.angle_gamma   90.00
#
_symmetry.space_group_name_H-M   'P 1'
#
loop_
_entity.id
_entity.type
_entity.pdbx_description
1 polymer ?
#
loop_
_entity_poly.entity_id
_entity_poly.type
_entity_poly.pdbx_seq_one_letter_code
_entity_poly.pdbx_strand_id
1 'polypeptide(L)' 'MRELRSKIETPFDCKYINAVKPDDVDLPEGMEIAHQCVEGRWQIHITYKIKRPEDLLTLKNTIDEIIRALQVIERSIPQ' A
#
# COMPACT_ATOMS: atom_id res chain seq x y z
N MET A 1 10.34 -20.57 -2.52
CA MET A 1 10.09 -19.11 -2.37
C MET A 1 8.83 -18.80 -3.16
N ARG A 2 7.82 -18.17 -2.56
CA ARG A 2 6.57 -17.80 -3.24
C ARG A 2 6.45 -16.29 -3.24
N GLU A 3 6.03 -15.71 -4.35
CA GLU A 3 5.75 -14.28 -4.46
C GLU A 3 4.25 -14.06 -4.28
N LEU A 4 3.88 -13.16 -3.37
CA LEU A 4 2.51 -12.69 -3.22
C LEU A 4 2.39 -11.29 -3.80
N ARG A 5 1.29 -11.05 -4.51
CA ARG A 5 0.93 -9.76 -5.07
C ARG A 5 -0.44 -9.37 -4.51
N SER A 6 -0.51 -8.20 -3.89
CA SER A 6 -1.72 -7.62 -3.34
C SER A 6 -1.98 -6.28 -4.01
N LYS A 7 -3.26 -5.99 -4.26
CA LYS A 7 -3.70 -4.74 -4.88
C LYS A 7 -4.78 -4.11 -4.01
N ILE A 8 -4.64 -2.81 -3.76
CA ILE A 8 -5.64 -1.98 -3.09
C ILE A 8 -6.10 -0.94 -4.09
N GLU A 9 -7.39 -0.97 -4.43
CA GLU A 9 -8.04 0.02 -5.27
C GLU A 9 -8.72 1.05 -4.38
N THR A 10 -8.37 2.32 -4.56
CA THR A 10 -8.95 3.40 -3.76
C THR A 10 -9.90 4.25 -4.61
N PRO A 11 -10.89 4.91 -3.99
CA PRO A 11 -11.72 5.91 -4.68
C PRO A 11 -11.01 7.25 -4.85
N PHE A 12 -9.77 7.40 -4.35
CA PHE A 12 -9.08 8.68 -4.30
C PHE A 12 -8.49 9.08 -5.66
N ASP A 13 -8.53 10.38 -5.93
CA ASP A 13 -7.85 10.98 -7.07
C ASP A 13 -6.33 10.82 -6.94
N CYS A 14 -5.66 10.58 -8.07
CA CYS A 14 -4.22 10.40 -8.13
C CYS A 14 -3.40 11.57 -7.54
N LYS A 15 -3.95 12.77 -7.42
CA LYS A 15 -3.28 13.91 -6.76
C LYS A 15 -2.87 13.62 -5.32
N TYR A 16 -3.54 12.67 -4.65
CA TYR A 16 -3.24 12.28 -3.27
C TYR A 16 -2.12 11.25 -3.14
N ILE A 17 -1.58 10.71 -4.25
CA ILE A 17 -0.47 9.73 -4.24
C ILE A 17 0.74 10.24 -3.44
N ASN A 18 1.09 11.52 -3.61
CA ASN A 18 2.25 12.11 -2.96
C ASN A 18 2.05 12.38 -1.46
N ALA A 19 0.82 12.29 -0.95
CA ALA A 19 0.54 12.44 0.48
C ALA A 19 1.10 11.28 1.32
N VAL A 20 1.43 10.14 0.69
CA VAL A 20 1.72 8.87 1.38
C VAL A 20 3.06 8.26 0.98
N LYS A 21 3.71 8.83 -0.06
CA LYS A 21 5.09 8.47 -0.44
C LYS A 21 6.13 8.51 0.68
N PRO A 22 6.01 9.34 1.75
CA PRO A 22 7.02 9.35 2.82
C PRO A 22 7.11 8.05 3.65
N ASP A 23 6.14 7.13 3.58
CA ASP A 23 6.10 5.93 4.43
C ASP A 23 6.76 4.68 3.81
N ASP A 24 7.18 4.73 2.54
CA ASP A 24 7.76 3.57 1.80
C ASP A 24 9.29 3.40 1.97
N VAL A 25 9.90 4.03 2.98
CA VAL A 25 11.36 4.16 3.10
C VAL A 25 12.02 2.95 3.78
N ASP A 26 11.34 2.30 4.73
CA ASP A 26 11.85 1.18 5.54
C ASP A 26 11.03 -0.11 5.33
N LEU A 27 10.94 -0.56 4.07
CA LEU A 27 10.21 -1.79 3.74
C LEU A 27 11.00 -3.06 4.10
N PRO A 28 10.32 -4.14 4.56
CA PRO A 28 10.95 -5.43 4.80
C PRO A 28 11.68 -5.98 3.57
N GLU A 29 12.75 -6.77 3.77
CA GLU A 29 13.53 -7.35 2.68
C GLU A 29 12.65 -8.17 1.72
N GLY A 30 12.63 -7.79 0.44
CA GLY A 30 11.86 -8.46 -0.59
C GLY A 30 10.40 -8.02 -0.68
N MET A 31 10.02 -6.94 0.02
CA MET A 31 8.77 -6.22 -0.15
C MET A 31 8.97 -5.00 -1.06
N GLU A 32 8.03 -4.79 -1.98
CA GLU A 32 7.98 -3.62 -2.85
C GLU A 32 6.56 -3.06 -2.83
N ILE A 33 6.43 -1.75 -2.64
CA ILE A 33 5.16 -1.04 -2.74
C ILE A 33 5.25 -0.08 -3.93
N ALA A 34 4.26 -0.14 -4.81
CA ALA A 34 4.15 0.72 -5.98
C ALA A 34 2.81 1.45 -6.00
N HIS A 35 2.86 2.77 -6.11
CA HIS A 35 1.69 3.62 -6.23
C HIS A 35 1.45 3.93 -7.71
N GLN A 36 0.27 3.61 -8.21
CA GLN A 36 -0.10 3.78 -9.62
C GLN A 36 -1.34 4.65 -9.74
N CYS A 37 -1.37 5.47 -10.79
CA CYS A 37 -2.57 6.17 -11.22
C CYS A 37 -3.17 5.39 -12.40
N VAL A 38 -4.35 4.81 -12.21
CA VAL A 38 -5.07 4.05 -13.23
C VAL A 38 -6.44 4.67 -13.38
N GLU A 39 -6.76 5.15 -14.58
CA GLU A 39 -8.05 5.80 -14.90
C GLU A 39 -8.39 6.97 -13.95
N GLY A 40 -7.39 7.74 -13.54
CA GLY A 40 -7.57 8.87 -12.61
C GLY A 40 -7.75 8.46 -11.15
N ARG A 41 -7.70 7.16 -10.84
CA ARG A 41 -7.79 6.64 -9.47
C ARG A 41 -6.45 6.11 -8.98
N TRP A 42 -6.19 6.31 -7.71
CA TRP A 42 -5.00 5.82 -7.06
C TRP A 42 -5.14 4.33 -6.69
N GLN A 43 -4.20 3.51 -7.17
CA GLN A 43 -4.02 2.12 -6.80
C GLN A 43 -2.67 1.90 -6.09
N ILE A 44 -2.65 0.99 -5.12
CA ILE A 44 -1.44 0.57 -4.41
C ILE A 44 -1.21 -0.91 -4.70
N HIS A 45 -0.02 -1.24 -5.18
CA HIS A 45 0.41 -2.60 -5.48
C HIS A 45 1.52 -2.99 -4.53
N ILE A 46 1.37 -4.12 -3.85
CA ILE A 46 2.33 -4.64 -2.88
C ILE A 46 2.81 -6.00 -3.38
N THR A 47 4.10 -6.16 -3.56
CA THR A 47 4.73 -7.43 -3.89
C THR A 47 5.59 -7.87 -2.71
N TYR A 48 5.49 -9.14 -2.28
CA TYR A 48 6.32 -9.65 -1.20
C TYR A 48 6.79 -11.08 -1.43
N LYS A 49 8.10 -11.31 -1.24
CA LYS A 49 8.72 -12.64 -1.32
C LYS A 49 8.60 -13.37 0.02
N ILE A 50 7.68 -14.32 0.08
CA ILE A 50 7.44 -15.15 1.28
C ILE A 50 8.50 -16.25 1.37
N LYS A 51 9.31 -16.18 2.44
CA LYS A 51 10.31 -17.17 2.83
C LYS A 51 9.79 -18.07 3.97
N ARG A 52 9.00 -17.53 4.90
CA ARG A 52 8.43 -18.22 6.07
C ARG A 52 6.98 -17.79 6.35
N PRO A 53 6.19 -18.57 7.12
CA PRO A 53 4.80 -18.22 7.43
C PRO A 53 4.62 -16.86 8.12
N GLU A 54 5.59 -16.42 8.92
CA GLU A 54 5.56 -15.12 9.63
C GLU A 54 5.60 -13.93 8.67
N ASP A 55 6.11 -14.12 7.46
CA ASP A 55 6.12 -13.10 6.41
C ASP A 55 4.68 -12.76 5.97
N LEU A 56 3.74 -13.72 6.06
CA LEU A 56 2.32 -13.44 5.78
C LEU A 56 1.72 -12.48 6.81
N LEU A 57 2.13 -12.62 8.07
CA LEU A 57 1.69 -11.72 9.14
C LEU A 57 2.30 -10.31 8.95
N THR A 58 3.54 -10.25 8.49
CA THR A 58 4.22 -8.98 8.13
C THR A 58 3.49 -8.27 6.99
N LEU A 59 3.12 -8.98 5.93
CA LEU A 59 2.32 -8.44 4.82
C LEU A 59 0.98 -7.90 5.31
N LYS A 60 0.28 -8.69 6.15
CA LYS A 60 -1.01 -8.30 6.73
C LYS A 60 -0.90 -7.02 7.54
N ASN A 61 0.13 -6.90 8.40
CA ASN A 61 0.36 -5.68 9.18
C ASN A 61 0.64 -4.47 8.30
N THR A 62 1.44 -4.63 7.23
CA THR A 62 1.74 -3.55 6.29
C THR A 62 0.47 -3.07 5.58
N ILE A 63 -0.38 -4.00 5.13
CA ILE A 63 -1.68 -3.67 4.54
C ILE A 63 -2.57 -2.92 5.54
N ASP A 64 -2.62 -3.36 6.81
CA ASP A 64 -3.41 -2.69 7.86
C ASP A 64 -2.91 -1.26 8.13
N GLU A 65 -1.60 -1.00 8.02
CA GLU A 65 -1.01 0.35 8.15
C GLU A 65 -1.39 1.25 6.98
N ILE A 66 -1.28 0.75 5.74
CA ILE A 66 -1.70 1.47 4.53
C ILE A 66 -3.18 1.85 4.62
N ILE A 67 -4.05 0.90 5.00
CA ILE A 67 -5.49 1.16 5.14
C ILE A 67 -5.76 2.25 6.19
N ARG A 68 -5.04 2.25 7.32
CA ARG A 68 -5.16 3.29 8.34
C ARG A 68 -4.74 4.67 7.81
N ALA A 69 -3.65 4.76 7.06
CA ALA A 69 -3.24 6.00 6.41
C ALA A 69 -4.31 6.50 5.41
N LEU A 70 -4.87 5.60 4.59
CA LEU A 70 -5.95 5.92 3.67
C LEU A 70 -7.20 6.47 4.38
N GLN A 71 -7.57 5.92 5.53
CA GLN A 71 -8.69 6.41 6.33
C GLN A 71 -8.44 7.82 6.90
N VAL A 72 -7.19 8.14 7.26
CA VAL A 72 -6.83 9.51 7.70
C VAL A 72 -6.98 10.49 6.55
N ILE A 73 -6.54 10.11 5.34
CA ILE A 73 -6.69 10.92 4.12
C ILE A 73 -8.17 11.14 3.81
N GLU A 74 -8.98 10.08 3.84
CA GLU A 74 -10.42 10.16 3.60
C GLU A 74 -11.11 11.19 4.50
N ARG A 75 -10.76 11.19 5.80
CA ARG A 75 -11.31 12.12 6.79
C ARG A 75 -10.80 13.56 6.63
N SER A 76 -9.68 13.76 5.93
CA SER A 76 -9.03 15.05 5.76
C SER A 76 -9.42 15.75 4.46
N ILE A 77 -10.02 15.03 3.51
CA ILE A 77 -10.52 15.60 2.26
C ILE A 77 -11.88 16.26 2.53
N PRO A 78 -12.06 17.55 2.22
CA PRO A 78 -13.38 18.19 2.34
C PRO A 78 -14.37 17.54 1.38
N GLN A 79 -15.55 17.16 1.90
CA GLN A 79 -16.66 16.59 1.13
C GLN A 79 -17.40 17.64 0.31
#